data_AF-A0A061HX25-F1
#
_entry.id   AF-A0A061HX25-F1
#
_cell.length_a   1.000
_cell.length_b   1.000
_cell.length_c   1.000
_cell.angle_alpha   90.00
_cell.angle_beta   90.00
_cell.angle_gamma   90.00
#
_symmetry.space_group_name_H-M   'P 1'
#
loop_
_entity.id
_entity.type
_entity.pdbx_description
1 polymer ?
#
loop_
_entity_poly.entity_id
_entity_poly.type
_entity_poly.pdbx_seq_one_letter_code
_entity_poly.pdbx_strand_id
1 'polypeptide(L)'
;MMKGLSHSKLQHNISSNLQPVFSVALNVYLYARSLKVPRDELSPASSGKAVYDFFIDRELNPQNGAFDLKYFCELCPGLVGWVVVNLVMLLAEMKVQERGIPSLAMVLVNSFQLFYVVDTLWNEEALLTTTDIIHHGFGFMLAFGDLVWVPFTYSLQAFYLVSHPHELSWPLASVIIALKLCGYVIFRCANSQKNVFRKNPTDAKLAHLKTIHTSMGKSLLVSGWWDFVRHPSYLGALIMVLAWSLPCGFNHLLPYFCVIYFTALLVHCKARDEHQCKRKYGLVWDKYCQRMPYRIVPYVY
;
A
#
# COMPACT_ATOMS: atom_id res chain seq x y z
N MET A 1 35.29 -1.50 -29.91
CA MET A 1 34.16 -2.21 -29.26
C MET A 1 34.23 -2.24 -27.71
N MET A 2 35.39 -2.04 -27.06
CA MET A 2 35.50 -2.08 -25.58
C MET A 2 35.25 -0.76 -24.82
N LYS A 3 35.19 0.41 -25.47
CA LYS A 3 34.91 1.70 -24.78
C LYS A 3 33.41 1.95 -24.48
N GLY A 4 32.49 1.26 -25.17
CA GLY A 4 31.03 1.44 -24.98
C GLY A 4 30.45 0.69 -23.79
N LEU A 5 31.07 -0.42 -23.38
CA LEU A 5 30.60 -1.25 -22.25
C LEU A 5 30.88 -0.64 -20.88
N SER A 6 31.91 0.20 -20.76
CA SER A 6 32.25 0.88 -19.50
C SER A 6 31.32 2.06 -19.22
N HIS A 7 30.93 2.81 -20.26
CA HIS A 7 30.08 3.98 -20.12
C HIS A 7 28.62 3.59 -19.82
N SER A 8 28.12 2.51 -20.43
CA SER A 8 26.77 1.99 -20.14
C SER A 8 26.67 1.39 -18.74
N LYS A 9 27.70 0.67 -18.26
CA LYS A 9 27.76 0.16 -16.88
C LYS A 9 27.87 1.29 -15.86
N LEU A 10 28.62 2.37 -16.15
CA LEU A 10 28.69 3.54 -15.27
C LEU A 10 27.36 4.29 -15.23
N GLN A 11 26.71 4.54 -16.38
CA GLN A 11 25.40 5.19 -16.41
C GLN A 11 24.32 4.34 -15.75
N HIS A 12 24.36 3.01 -15.91
CA HIS A 12 23.46 2.08 -15.24
C HIS A 12 23.70 2.03 -13.72
N ASN A 13 24.95 2.14 -13.25
CA ASN A 13 25.25 2.21 -11.81
C ASN A 13 24.89 3.58 -11.20
N ILE A 14 25.02 4.67 -11.95
CA ILE A 14 24.66 6.02 -11.48
C ILE A 14 23.13 6.19 -11.46
N SER A 15 22.40 5.65 -12.43
CA SER A 15 20.92 5.69 -12.44
C SER A 15 20.29 4.75 -11.41
N SER A 16 20.83 3.54 -11.22
CA SER A 16 20.28 2.56 -10.27
C SER A 16 20.46 2.93 -8.79
N ASN A 17 21.42 3.78 -8.46
CA ASN A 17 21.68 4.19 -7.07
C ASN A 17 21.11 5.58 -6.72
N LEU A 18 20.52 6.31 -7.68
CA LEU A 18 20.08 7.69 -7.45
C LEU A 18 18.93 7.78 -6.45
N GLN A 19 17.93 6.90 -6.54
CA GLN A 19 16.77 6.89 -5.62
C GLN A 19 17.14 6.49 -4.18
N PRO A 20 17.95 5.43 -3.94
CA PRO A 20 18.46 5.13 -2.60
C PRO A 20 19.30 6.27 -2.01
N VAL A 21 20.22 6.85 -2.80
CA VAL A 21 21.06 7.98 -2.36
C VAL A 21 20.20 9.20 -2.03
N PHE A 22 19.20 9.50 -2.87
CA PHE A 22 18.26 10.58 -2.63
C PHE A 22 17.43 10.35 -1.36
N SER A 23 16.95 9.13 -1.11
CA SER A 23 16.18 8.79 0.09
C SER A 23 17.00 8.96 1.37
N VAL A 24 18.29 8.57 1.33
CA VAL A 24 19.22 8.79 2.45
C VAL A 24 19.48 10.29 2.65
N ALA A 25 19.75 11.04 1.58
CA ALA A 25 19.99 12.48 1.64
C ALA A 25 18.76 13.23 2.15
N LEU A 26 17.57 12.86 1.68
CA LEU A 26 16.29 13.40 2.14
C LEU A 26 16.09 13.13 3.63
N ASN A 27 16.39 11.91 4.10
CA ASN A 27 16.28 11.62 5.53
C ASN A 27 17.27 12.43 6.39
N VAL A 28 18.51 12.62 5.93
CA VAL A 28 19.48 13.47 6.65
C VAL A 28 18.97 14.91 6.75
N TYR A 29 18.39 15.43 5.67
CA TYR A 29 17.75 16.75 5.66
C TYR A 29 16.56 16.84 6.62
N LEU A 30 15.65 15.86 6.58
CA LEU A 30 14.46 15.80 7.42
C LEU A 30 14.83 15.69 8.91
N TYR A 31 15.76 14.79 9.25
CA TYR A 31 16.23 14.67 10.62
C TYR A 31 16.88 15.96 11.12
N ALA A 32 17.74 16.60 10.32
CA ALA A 32 18.37 17.86 10.70
C ALA A 32 17.37 19.01 10.88
N ARG A 33 16.32 19.04 10.06
CA ARG A 33 15.19 19.98 10.18
C ARG A 33 14.39 19.72 11.44
N SER A 34 14.06 18.46 11.74
CA SER A 34 13.27 18.04 12.89
C SER A 34 13.85 18.48 14.25
N LEU A 35 15.18 18.72 14.31
CA LEU A 35 15.85 19.22 15.51
C LEU A 35 15.41 20.64 15.92
N LYS A 36 14.87 21.42 14.98
CA LYS A 36 14.48 22.83 15.17
C LYS A 36 12.97 23.02 15.30
N VAL A 37 12.19 21.94 15.20
CA VAL A 37 10.73 21.97 15.16
C VAL A 37 10.15 22.09 16.58
N PRO A 38 9.11 22.94 16.79
CA PRO A 38 8.47 23.08 18.08
C PRO A 38 7.69 21.82 18.50
N ARG A 39 7.39 21.69 19.80
CA ARG A 39 6.93 20.42 20.38
C ARG A 39 5.55 19.95 19.90
N ASP A 40 4.73 20.87 19.43
CA ASP A 40 3.38 20.67 18.92
C ASP A 40 3.34 20.01 17.54
N GLU A 41 4.41 20.14 16.76
CA GLU A 41 4.55 19.52 15.43
C GLU A 41 5.31 18.17 15.48
N LEU A 42 5.70 17.73 16.68
CA LEU A 42 6.38 16.45 16.87
C LEU A 42 5.43 15.27 16.71
N SER A 43 5.93 14.22 16.07
CA SER A 43 5.22 12.95 15.94
C SER A 43 4.97 12.32 17.32
N PRO A 44 3.74 11.82 17.59
CA PRO A 44 3.45 11.01 18.77
C PRO A 44 4.29 9.73 18.89
N ALA A 45 4.92 9.29 17.78
CA ALA A 45 5.80 8.14 17.74
C ALA A 45 7.24 8.46 18.17
N SER A 46 7.62 9.75 18.32
CA SER A 46 8.98 10.13 18.72
C SER A 46 9.30 9.67 20.13
N SER A 47 10.50 9.09 20.30
CA SER A 47 10.93 8.44 21.55
C SER A 47 11.99 9.23 22.31
N GLY A 48 12.58 10.25 21.68
CA GLY A 48 13.74 11.00 22.19
C GLY A 48 15.08 10.26 22.03
N LYS A 49 15.09 9.05 21.46
CA LYS A 49 16.32 8.29 21.17
C LYS A 49 16.79 8.58 19.74
N ALA A 50 17.96 9.18 19.60
CA ALA A 50 18.48 9.66 18.31
C ALA A 50 18.45 8.64 17.16
N VAL A 51 18.82 7.37 17.40
CA VAL A 51 18.83 6.34 16.34
C VAL A 51 17.40 5.97 15.88
N TYR A 52 16.48 5.84 16.83
CA TYR A 52 15.08 5.53 16.52
C TYR A 52 14.40 6.71 15.84
N ASP A 53 14.64 7.90 16.37
CA ASP A 53 14.11 9.15 15.85
C ASP A 53 14.73 9.50 14.49
N PHE A 54 15.92 9.02 14.13
CA PHE A 54 16.44 9.13 12.76
C PHE A 54 15.71 8.23 11.76
N PHE A 55 15.13 7.12 12.23
CA PHE A 55 14.45 6.14 11.38
C PHE A 55 12.97 6.45 11.18
N ILE A 56 12.28 6.86 12.26
CA ILE A 56 10.85 7.23 12.25
C ILE A 56 10.63 8.73 11.99
N ASP A 57 11.65 9.54 12.24
CA ASP A 57 11.60 11.00 12.31
C ASP A 57 10.79 11.59 13.47
N ARG A 58 11.15 12.82 13.83
CA ARG A 58 10.55 13.57 14.92
C ARG A 58 9.44 14.49 14.43
N GLU A 59 9.52 15.01 13.20
CA GLU A 59 8.52 15.92 12.62
C GLU A 59 7.35 15.12 12.05
N LEU A 60 6.11 15.46 12.41
CA LEU A 60 4.93 14.68 12.00
C LEU A 60 4.67 14.80 10.50
N ASN A 61 4.62 16.05 10.01
CA ASN A 61 4.32 16.40 8.62
C ASN A 61 5.23 17.57 8.18
N PRO A 62 6.41 17.30 7.61
CA PRO A 62 7.31 18.35 7.16
C PRO A 62 6.72 19.13 5.98
N GLN A 63 6.50 20.43 6.18
CA GLN A 63 5.91 21.31 5.18
C GLN A 63 6.90 22.37 4.66
N ASN A 64 6.91 22.59 3.36
CA ASN A 64 7.62 23.69 2.71
C ASN A 64 6.58 24.69 2.17
N GLY A 65 6.05 25.53 3.06
CA GLY A 65 4.89 26.38 2.75
C GLY A 65 3.61 25.53 2.65
N ALA A 66 2.90 25.60 1.53
CA ALA A 66 1.70 24.78 1.30
C ALA A 66 1.99 23.34 0.86
N PHE A 67 3.27 22.97 0.73
CA PHE A 67 3.69 21.67 0.22
C PHE A 67 4.01 20.70 1.36
N ASP A 68 3.18 19.68 1.53
CA ASP A 68 3.42 18.60 2.50
C ASP A 68 4.29 17.52 1.87
N LEU A 69 5.52 17.38 2.38
CA LEU A 69 6.53 16.50 1.79
C LEU A 69 6.15 15.02 1.90
N LYS A 70 5.50 14.66 3.00
CA LYS A 70 5.12 13.29 3.33
C LYS A 70 4.02 12.82 2.40
N TYR A 71 2.94 13.60 2.35
CA TYR A 71 1.83 13.35 1.45
C TYR A 71 2.30 13.34 -0.02
N PHE A 72 3.18 14.28 -0.40
CA PHE A 72 3.71 14.32 -1.76
C PHE A 72 4.49 13.05 -2.09
N CYS A 73 5.43 12.63 -1.23
CA CYS A 73 6.27 11.46 -1.47
C CYS A 73 5.47 10.16 -1.57
N GLU A 74 4.45 10.00 -0.74
CA GLU A 74 3.58 8.81 -0.74
C GLU A 74 2.81 8.68 -2.08
N LEU A 75 2.23 9.77 -2.57
CA LEU A 75 1.38 9.75 -3.77
C LEU A 75 2.15 9.89 -5.09
N CYS A 76 2.99 10.91 -5.23
CA CYS A 76 3.58 11.27 -6.52
C CYS A 76 4.75 10.35 -6.88
N PRO A 77 5.95 10.49 -6.28
CA PRO A 77 7.07 9.62 -6.64
C PRO A 77 6.87 8.17 -6.17
N GLY A 78 6.03 7.91 -5.17
CA GLY A 78 5.65 6.55 -4.76
C GLY A 78 4.69 5.86 -5.72
N LEU A 79 3.39 6.19 -5.63
CA LEU A 79 2.37 5.49 -6.42
C LEU A 79 2.40 5.80 -7.92
N VAL A 80 2.57 7.06 -8.33
CA VAL A 80 2.70 7.38 -9.76
C VAL A 80 4.04 6.87 -10.31
N GLY A 81 5.11 6.97 -9.52
CA GLY A 81 6.41 6.37 -9.87
C GLY A 81 6.33 4.87 -10.15
N TRP A 82 5.58 4.13 -9.34
CA TRP A 82 5.31 2.70 -9.57
C TRP A 82 4.66 2.43 -10.94
N VAL A 83 3.66 3.20 -11.33
CA VAL A 83 3.02 3.08 -12.66
C VAL A 83 4.02 3.33 -13.78
N VAL A 84 4.86 4.37 -13.64
CA VAL A 84 5.88 4.68 -14.64
C VAL A 84 6.88 3.54 -14.79
N VAL A 85 7.35 2.95 -13.68
CA VAL A 85 8.24 1.77 -13.72
C VAL A 85 7.58 0.61 -14.47
N ASN A 86 6.30 0.33 -14.19
CA ASN A 86 5.59 -0.73 -14.90
C ASN A 86 5.46 -0.49 -16.40
N LEU A 87 5.18 0.75 -16.82
CA LEU A 87 5.13 1.11 -18.24
C LEU A 87 6.50 0.92 -18.91
N VAL A 88 7.59 1.28 -18.22
CA VAL A 88 8.95 1.01 -18.71
C VAL A 88 9.19 -0.50 -18.84
N MET A 89 8.75 -1.31 -17.88
CA MET A 89 8.86 -2.77 -17.96
C MET A 89 8.04 -3.36 -19.12
N LEU A 90 6.84 -2.82 -19.38
CA LEU A 90 6.01 -3.23 -20.52
C LEU A 90 6.73 -2.96 -21.84
N LEU A 91 7.30 -1.76 -22.02
CA LEU A 91 8.08 -1.44 -23.22
C LEU A 91 9.38 -2.27 -23.31
N ALA A 92 9.99 -2.59 -22.17
CA ALA A 92 11.17 -3.44 -22.12
C ALA A 92 10.85 -4.89 -22.54
N GLU A 93 9.72 -5.46 -22.11
CA GLU A 93 9.26 -6.78 -22.59
C GLU A 93 9.10 -6.78 -24.11
N MET A 94 8.38 -5.79 -24.67
CA MET A 94 8.18 -5.69 -26.13
C MET A 94 9.52 -5.65 -26.87
N LYS A 95 10.48 -4.88 -26.36
CA LYS A 95 11.81 -4.73 -26.97
C LYS A 95 12.66 -5.99 -26.85
N VAL A 96 12.69 -6.63 -25.68
CA VAL A 96 13.52 -7.82 -25.40
C VAL A 96 12.97 -9.06 -26.09
N GLN A 97 11.64 -9.18 -26.18
CA GLN A 97 10.96 -10.32 -26.81
C GLN A 97 10.67 -10.10 -28.30
N GLU A 98 11.10 -8.97 -28.86
CA GLU A 98 10.88 -8.57 -30.27
C GLU A 98 9.40 -8.60 -30.69
N ARG A 99 8.51 -8.13 -29.81
CA ARG A 99 7.06 -8.13 -30.01
C ARG A 99 6.53 -6.75 -30.38
N GLY A 100 5.59 -6.71 -31.33
CA GLY A 100 4.83 -5.50 -31.64
C GLY A 100 3.76 -5.14 -30.59
N ILE A 101 3.37 -6.10 -29.74
CA ILE A 101 2.34 -5.96 -28.70
C ILE A 101 2.84 -6.68 -27.43
N PRO A 102 2.62 -6.13 -26.22
CA PRO A 102 2.99 -6.79 -24.97
C PRO A 102 2.21 -8.10 -24.75
N SER A 103 2.74 -9.00 -23.90
CA SER A 103 2.03 -10.24 -23.56
C SER A 103 0.72 -9.96 -22.82
N LEU A 104 -0.25 -10.88 -22.92
CA LEU A 104 -1.50 -10.75 -22.17
C LEU A 104 -1.24 -10.66 -20.66
N ALA A 105 -0.26 -11.43 -20.14
CA ALA A 105 0.14 -11.35 -18.74
C ALA A 105 0.65 -9.95 -18.36
N MET A 106 1.51 -9.35 -19.18
CA MET A 106 2.04 -8.01 -18.94
C MET A 106 0.94 -6.95 -18.93
N VAL A 107 0.01 -7.03 -19.89
CA VAL A 107 -1.15 -6.14 -19.96
C VAL A 107 -2.00 -6.25 -18.69
N LEU A 108 -2.33 -7.46 -18.25
CA LEU A 108 -3.13 -7.67 -17.03
C LEU A 108 -2.44 -7.08 -15.79
N VAL A 109 -1.15 -7.35 -15.58
CA VAL A 109 -0.39 -6.80 -14.44
C VAL A 109 -0.42 -5.27 -14.46
N ASN A 110 -0.08 -4.66 -15.60
CA ASN A 110 -0.06 -3.20 -15.75
C ASN A 110 -1.45 -2.60 -15.52
N SER A 111 -2.49 -3.16 -16.14
CA SER A 111 -3.87 -2.66 -16.00
C SER A 111 -4.38 -2.79 -14.57
N PHE A 112 -4.12 -3.91 -13.89
CA PHE A 112 -4.61 -4.12 -12.53
C PHE A 112 -3.93 -3.22 -11.49
N GLN A 113 -2.65 -2.92 -11.70
CA GLN A 113 -1.86 -2.05 -10.83
C GLN A 113 -2.15 -0.58 -11.11
N LEU A 114 -2.25 -0.18 -12.38
CA LEU A 114 -2.71 1.14 -12.79
C LEU A 114 -4.10 1.46 -12.23
N PHE A 115 -5.05 0.52 -12.36
CA PHE A 115 -6.40 0.72 -11.84
C PHE A 115 -6.41 0.93 -10.32
N TYR A 116 -5.54 0.24 -9.57
CA TYR A 116 -5.41 0.44 -8.13
C TYR A 116 -4.84 1.82 -7.79
N VAL A 117 -3.81 2.27 -8.52
CA VAL A 117 -3.22 3.60 -8.32
C VAL A 117 -4.24 4.71 -8.64
N VAL A 118 -4.97 4.58 -9.75
CA VAL A 118 -6.03 5.52 -10.12
C VAL A 118 -7.14 5.55 -9.07
N ASP A 119 -7.59 4.39 -8.56
CA ASP A 119 -8.58 4.34 -7.48
C ASP A 119 -8.07 5.03 -6.20
N THR A 120 -6.78 4.87 -5.89
CA THR A 120 -6.16 5.51 -4.72
C THR A 120 -6.14 7.03 -4.89
N LEU A 121 -5.73 7.53 -6.06
CA LEU A 121 -5.75 8.96 -6.39
C LEU A 121 -7.18 9.54 -6.38
N TRP A 122 -8.17 8.77 -6.84
CA TRP A 122 -9.57 9.21 -6.81
C TRP A 122 -10.13 9.31 -5.38
N ASN A 123 -9.56 8.55 -4.44
CA ASN A 123 -10.03 8.46 -3.04
C ASN A 123 -8.97 8.95 -2.06
N GLU A 124 -8.23 9.97 -2.49
CA GLU A 124 -7.13 10.58 -1.75
C GLU A 124 -7.53 11.04 -0.34
N GLU A 125 -8.76 11.54 -0.15
CA GLU A 125 -9.27 11.90 1.19
C GLU A 125 -9.17 10.75 2.20
N ALA A 126 -9.32 9.50 1.75
CA ALA A 126 -9.21 8.34 2.62
C ALA A 126 -7.76 8.09 3.06
N LEU A 127 -6.78 8.42 2.21
CA LEU A 127 -5.36 8.31 2.50
C LEU A 127 -4.95 9.26 3.63
N LEU A 128 -5.50 10.47 3.67
CA LEU A 128 -5.25 11.44 4.75
C LEU A 128 -5.68 10.94 6.14
N THR A 129 -6.48 9.86 6.19
CA THR A 129 -6.94 9.24 7.44
C THR A 129 -6.11 8.03 7.88
N THR A 130 -5.03 7.71 7.18
CA THR A 130 -4.15 6.57 7.54
C THR A 130 -3.32 6.89 8.77
N THR A 131 -2.91 5.83 9.47
CA THR A 131 -2.02 5.95 10.63
C THR A 131 -0.67 6.55 10.25
N ASP A 132 -0.21 6.30 9.03
CA ASP A 132 1.09 6.77 8.57
C ASP A 132 1.07 8.29 8.44
N ILE A 133 0.01 8.88 7.85
CA ILE A 133 -0.21 10.33 7.82
C ILE A 133 -0.44 10.93 9.21
N ILE A 134 -1.31 10.35 10.05
CA ILE A 134 -1.76 11.00 11.29
C ILE A 134 -0.79 10.80 12.47
N HIS A 135 -0.08 9.67 12.54
CA HIS A 135 0.63 9.27 13.77
C HIS A 135 2.14 9.11 13.62
N HIS A 136 2.66 8.79 12.42
CA HIS A 136 4.10 8.57 12.21
C HIS A 136 4.79 9.80 11.65
N GLY A 137 6.04 10.06 12.02
CA GLY A 137 6.85 11.10 11.39
C GLY A 137 7.30 10.71 9.98
N PHE A 138 7.78 11.67 9.19
CA PHE A 138 8.28 11.40 7.84
C PHE A 138 9.78 11.12 7.83
N GLY A 139 10.19 10.00 8.42
CA GLY A 139 11.60 9.59 8.47
C GLY A 139 12.04 8.65 7.38
N PHE A 140 13.26 8.13 7.55
CA PHE A 140 13.87 7.19 6.61
C PHE A 140 12.94 6.04 6.25
N MET A 141 12.22 5.48 7.23
CA MET A 141 11.32 4.36 7.02
C MET A 141 10.24 4.68 5.98
N LEU A 142 9.57 5.84 6.10
CA LEU A 142 8.53 6.26 5.16
C LEU A 142 9.15 6.74 3.85
N ALA A 143 10.17 7.60 3.88
CA ALA A 143 10.83 8.10 2.67
C ALA A 143 11.41 6.96 1.81
N PHE A 144 12.09 5.99 2.41
CA PHE A 144 12.59 4.80 1.70
C PHE A 144 11.44 3.89 1.26
N GLY A 145 10.42 3.72 2.12
CA GLY A 145 9.21 2.98 1.80
C GLY A 145 8.54 3.49 0.53
N ASP A 146 8.30 4.79 0.46
CA ASP A 146 7.58 5.45 -0.63
C ASP A 146 8.43 5.54 -1.90
N LEU A 147 9.69 5.97 -1.79
CA LEU A 147 10.51 6.28 -2.97
C LEU A 147 11.23 5.08 -3.58
N VAL A 148 11.46 4.03 -2.78
CA VAL A 148 12.27 2.87 -3.19
C VAL A 148 11.49 1.59 -3.00
N TRP A 149 10.92 1.33 -1.82
CA TRP A 149 10.30 0.04 -1.59
C TRP A 149 9.06 -0.15 -2.48
N VAL A 150 8.14 0.82 -2.52
CA VAL A 150 6.88 0.71 -3.26
C VAL A 150 7.10 0.57 -4.78
N PRO A 151 7.77 1.49 -5.49
CA PRO A 151 7.93 1.39 -6.93
C PRO A 151 8.64 0.11 -7.39
N PHE A 152 9.67 -0.33 -6.64
CA PHE A 152 10.51 -1.44 -7.09
C PHE A 152 9.99 -2.81 -6.67
N THR A 153 9.39 -2.94 -5.48
CA THR A 153 8.83 -4.23 -5.06
C THR A 153 7.53 -4.53 -5.78
N TYR A 154 6.62 -3.57 -5.91
CA TYR A 154 5.33 -3.81 -6.56
C TYR A 154 5.42 -3.89 -8.08
N SER A 155 6.57 -3.56 -8.69
CA SER A 155 6.87 -3.82 -10.10
C SER A 155 7.54 -5.17 -10.36
N LEU A 156 7.76 -6.01 -9.33
CA LEU A 156 8.44 -7.31 -9.51
C LEU A 156 7.72 -8.25 -10.48
N GLN A 157 6.39 -8.20 -10.54
CA GLN A 157 5.59 -8.99 -11.50
C GLN A 157 5.90 -8.57 -12.94
N ALA A 158 5.86 -7.25 -13.21
CA ALA A 158 6.20 -6.71 -14.52
C ALA A 158 7.67 -6.99 -14.87
N PHE A 159 8.59 -6.76 -13.93
CA PHE A 159 10.02 -7.07 -14.11
C PHE A 159 10.27 -8.54 -14.47
N TYR A 160 9.60 -9.47 -13.77
CA TYR A 160 9.73 -10.91 -14.05
C TYR A 160 9.26 -11.26 -15.46
N LEU A 161 8.14 -10.68 -15.91
CA LEU A 161 7.55 -10.92 -17.22
C LEU A 161 8.41 -10.41 -18.38
N VAL A 162 9.30 -9.42 -18.16
CA VAL A 162 10.24 -8.95 -19.20
C VAL A 162 11.09 -10.09 -19.76
N SER A 163 11.62 -10.95 -18.87
CA SER A 163 12.47 -12.08 -19.27
C SER A 163 11.72 -13.40 -19.35
N HIS A 164 10.53 -13.48 -18.78
CA HIS A 164 9.71 -14.70 -18.73
C HIS A 164 8.28 -14.38 -19.22
N PRO A 165 8.11 -14.06 -20.51
CA PRO A 165 6.79 -13.81 -21.06
C PRO A 165 5.92 -15.06 -20.87
N HIS A 166 4.73 -14.87 -20.33
CA HIS A 166 3.80 -15.95 -20.07
C HIS A 166 2.57 -15.82 -20.96
N GLU A 167 2.39 -16.79 -21.84
CA GLU A 167 1.21 -16.89 -22.72
C GLU A 167 0.02 -17.42 -21.92
N LEU A 168 -0.81 -16.49 -21.44
CA LEU A 168 -2.06 -16.83 -20.77
C LEU A 168 -3.14 -17.18 -21.78
N SER A 169 -3.84 -18.28 -21.54
CA SER A 169 -5.09 -18.56 -22.25
C SER A 169 -6.19 -17.59 -21.79
N TRP A 170 -7.07 -17.19 -22.71
CA TRP A 170 -8.21 -16.32 -22.40
C TRP A 170 -9.08 -16.81 -21.24
N PRO A 171 -9.41 -18.11 -21.11
CA PRO A 171 -10.17 -18.60 -19.97
C PRO A 171 -9.47 -18.35 -18.63
N LEU A 172 -8.15 -18.59 -18.55
CA LEU A 172 -7.39 -18.33 -17.34
C LEU A 172 -7.33 -16.83 -17.03
N ALA A 173 -7.11 -16.00 -18.06
CA ALA A 173 -7.17 -14.55 -17.92
C ALA A 173 -8.52 -14.08 -17.37
N SER A 174 -9.65 -14.63 -17.86
CA SER A 174 -10.99 -14.30 -17.35
C SER A 174 -11.16 -14.65 -15.87
N VAL A 175 -10.64 -15.78 -15.42
CA VAL A 175 -10.67 -16.17 -13.99
C VAL A 175 -9.86 -15.20 -13.14
N ILE A 176 -8.66 -14.81 -13.59
CA ILE A 176 -7.81 -13.84 -12.87
C ILE A 176 -8.49 -12.47 -12.81
N ILE A 177 -9.10 -12.01 -13.91
CA ILE A 177 -9.88 -10.75 -13.94
C ILE A 177 -11.05 -10.81 -12.95
N ALA A 178 -11.81 -11.91 -12.94
CA ALA A 178 -12.91 -12.09 -12.00
C ALA A 178 -12.42 -12.05 -10.54
N LEU A 179 -11.28 -12.67 -10.25
CA LEU A 179 -10.66 -12.64 -8.93
C LEU A 179 -10.26 -11.21 -8.53
N LYS A 180 -9.62 -10.46 -9.45
CA LYS A 180 -9.25 -9.06 -9.25
C LYS A 180 -10.47 -8.18 -8.94
N LEU A 181 -11.55 -8.35 -9.72
CA LEU A 181 -12.79 -7.60 -9.53
C LEU A 181 -13.47 -7.95 -8.21
N CYS A 182 -13.51 -9.24 -7.84
CA CYS A 182 -14.01 -9.69 -6.55
C CYS A 182 -13.27 -9.02 -5.38
N GLY A 183 -11.92 -9.06 -5.40
CA GLY A 183 -11.11 -8.38 -4.40
C GLY A 183 -11.36 -6.87 -4.35
N TYR A 184 -11.49 -6.23 -5.51
CA TYR A 184 -11.78 -4.80 -5.60
C TYR A 184 -13.15 -4.43 -5.02
N VAL A 185 -14.21 -5.18 -5.34
CA VAL A 185 -15.56 -4.94 -4.80
C VAL A 185 -15.55 -5.03 -3.28
N ILE A 186 -14.93 -6.09 -2.72
CA ILE A 186 -14.80 -6.25 -1.26
C ILE A 186 -14.04 -5.06 -0.66
N PHE A 187 -12.89 -4.71 -1.23
CA PHE A 187 -12.04 -3.60 -0.75
C PHE A 187 -12.80 -2.27 -0.74
N ARG A 188 -13.45 -1.93 -1.85
CA ARG A 188 -14.15 -0.65 -2.05
C ARG A 188 -15.43 -0.55 -1.26
N CYS A 189 -16.27 -1.58 -1.27
CA CYS A 189 -17.52 -1.54 -0.55
C CYS A 189 -17.26 -1.45 0.96
N ALA A 190 -16.26 -2.19 1.48
CA ALA A 190 -15.83 -2.04 2.87
C ALA A 190 -15.28 -0.64 3.15
N ASN A 191 -14.34 -0.11 2.36
CA ASN A 191 -13.82 1.23 2.65
C ASN A 191 -14.88 2.33 2.53
N SER A 192 -15.77 2.25 1.54
CA SER A 192 -16.88 3.20 1.38
C SER A 192 -17.83 3.17 2.57
N GLN A 193 -18.29 1.99 3.01
CA GLN A 193 -19.14 1.86 4.19
C GLN A 193 -18.45 2.42 5.46
N LYS A 194 -17.16 2.13 5.64
CA LYS A 194 -16.36 2.65 6.76
C LYS A 194 -16.27 4.18 6.73
N ASN A 195 -16.03 4.75 5.56
CA ASN A 195 -15.83 6.19 5.39
C ASN A 195 -17.13 6.96 5.61
N VAL A 196 -18.24 6.49 5.02
CA VAL A 196 -19.57 7.08 5.27
C VAL A 196 -19.91 6.99 6.75
N PHE A 197 -19.66 5.84 7.39
CA PHE A 197 -19.97 5.64 8.80
C PHE A 197 -19.16 6.55 9.72
N ARG A 198 -17.89 6.80 9.40
CA ARG A 198 -17.02 7.72 10.16
C ARG A 198 -17.44 9.19 10.00
N LYS A 199 -17.96 9.58 8.82
CA LYS A 199 -18.44 10.95 8.55
C LYS A 199 -19.82 11.18 9.17
N ASN A 200 -20.77 10.25 8.98
CA ASN A 200 -22.12 10.32 9.53
C ASN A 200 -22.61 8.91 9.95
N PRO A 201 -22.57 8.57 11.25
CA PRO A 201 -23.05 7.27 11.74
C PRO A 201 -24.55 7.03 11.56
N THR A 202 -25.34 8.09 11.34
CA THR A 202 -26.80 8.05 11.19
C THR A 202 -27.26 8.19 9.73
N ASP A 203 -26.35 8.05 8.76
CA ASP A 203 -26.68 8.14 7.34
C ASP A 203 -27.72 7.06 6.95
N ALA A 204 -28.77 7.47 6.24
CA ALA A 204 -29.83 6.58 5.77
C ALA A 204 -29.29 5.41 4.92
N LYS A 205 -28.18 5.62 4.20
CA LYS A 205 -27.51 4.55 3.43
C LYS A 205 -26.96 3.44 4.31
N LEU A 206 -26.70 3.71 5.58
CA LEU A 206 -26.16 2.75 6.55
C LEU A 206 -27.21 2.27 7.55
N ALA A 207 -28.46 2.72 7.46
CA ALA A 207 -29.52 2.37 8.41
C ALA A 207 -29.82 0.86 8.49
N HIS A 208 -29.53 0.12 7.42
CA HIS A 208 -29.64 -1.33 7.37
C HIS A 208 -28.51 -2.06 8.13
N LEU A 209 -27.45 -1.34 8.53
CA LEU A 209 -26.29 -1.91 9.21
C LEU A 209 -26.46 -1.82 10.74
N LYS A 210 -26.18 -2.94 11.41
CA LYS A 210 -26.16 -3.05 12.87
C LYS A 210 -24.86 -2.44 13.40
N THR A 211 -24.97 -1.71 14.50
CA THR A 211 -23.83 -1.09 15.18
C THR A 211 -23.86 -1.40 16.68
N ILE A 212 -22.70 -1.38 17.33
CA ILE A 212 -22.56 -1.42 18.78
C ILE A 212 -22.19 -0.02 19.25
N HIS A 213 -23.03 0.58 20.09
CA HIS A 213 -22.72 1.85 20.73
C HIS A 213 -21.65 1.66 21.81
N THR A 214 -20.70 2.60 21.87
CA THR A 214 -19.64 2.59 22.88
C THR A 214 -19.83 3.78 23.81
N SER A 215 -19.36 3.65 25.06
CA SER A 215 -19.40 4.72 26.07
C SER A 215 -18.60 5.97 25.67
N MET A 216 -17.73 5.87 24.66
CA MET A 216 -16.90 6.95 24.13
C MET A 216 -17.57 7.72 22.98
N GLY A 217 -18.86 7.48 22.71
CA GLY A 217 -19.64 8.18 21.68
C GLY A 217 -19.33 7.77 20.23
N LYS A 218 -18.40 6.82 20.00
CA LYS A 218 -18.08 6.30 18.66
C LYS A 218 -18.54 4.85 18.52
N SER A 219 -19.52 4.59 17.68
CA SER A 219 -20.06 3.25 17.46
C SER A 219 -19.13 2.35 16.62
N LEU A 220 -19.31 1.04 16.72
CA LEU A 220 -18.61 0.02 15.92
C LEU A 220 -19.59 -0.67 14.97
N LEU A 221 -19.19 -0.90 13.71
CA LEU A 221 -20.02 -1.57 12.71
C LEU A 221 -19.91 -3.09 12.85
N VAL A 222 -21.04 -3.81 12.93
CA VAL A 222 -21.10 -5.27 13.18
C VAL A 222 -21.86 -6.06 12.13
N SER A 223 -22.20 -5.46 10.98
CA SER A 223 -22.91 -6.16 9.91
C SER A 223 -22.38 -5.79 8.53
N GLY A 224 -22.88 -6.46 7.49
CA GLY A 224 -22.38 -6.30 6.13
C GLY A 224 -21.04 -7.01 6.00
N TRP A 225 -20.02 -6.33 5.46
CA TRP A 225 -18.68 -6.92 5.32
C TRP A 225 -18.00 -7.26 6.66
N TRP A 226 -18.40 -6.56 7.73
CA TRP A 226 -17.88 -6.77 9.08
C TRP A 226 -18.56 -7.93 9.82
N ASP A 227 -19.56 -8.57 9.20
CA ASP A 227 -20.17 -9.80 9.73
C ASP A 227 -19.34 -11.05 9.41
N PHE A 228 -18.45 -10.95 8.42
CA PHE A 228 -17.61 -12.06 7.97
C PHE A 228 -16.22 -12.02 8.62
N VAL A 229 -15.59 -10.84 8.64
CA VAL A 229 -14.24 -10.62 9.16
C VAL A 229 -14.12 -9.23 9.77
N ARG A 230 -13.22 -9.04 10.73
CA ARG A 230 -12.99 -7.73 11.37
C ARG A 230 -12.37 -6.69 10.42
N HIS A 231 -11.61 -7.13 9.42
CA HIS A 231 -10.93 -6.25 8.45
C HIS A 231 -11.23 -6.67 7.00
N PRO A 232 -12.46 -6.44 6.49
CA PRO A 232 -12.84 -6.88 5.15
C PRO A 232 -12.06 -6.15 4.04
N SER A 233 -11.67 -4.89 4.26
CA SER A 233 -10.79 -4.19 3.32
C SER A 233 -9.44 -4.89 3.14
N TYR A 234 -8.90 -5.52 4.20
CA TYR A 234 -7.62 -6.23 4.09
C TYR A 234 -7.77 -7.53 3.30
N LEU A 235 -8.91 -8.22 3.45
CA LEU A 235 -9.24 -9.39 2.62
C LEU A 235 -9.30 -9.02 1.14
N GLY A 236 -10.03 -7.96 0.80
CA GLY A 236 -10.13 -7.48 -0.59
C GLY A 236 -8.76 -7.11 -1.17
N ALA A 237 -7.93 -6.41 -0.39
CA ALA A 237 -6.58 -6.06 -0.81
C ALA A 237 -5.69 -7.29 -1.05
N LEU A 238 -5.73 -8.32 -0.17
CA LEU A 238 -4.98 -9.56 -0.38
C LEU A 238 -5.39 -10.29 -1.67
N ILE A 239 -6.69 -10.37 -1.95
CA ILE A 239 -7.21 -10.97 -3.19
C ILE A 239 -6.70 -10.19 -4.41
N MET A 240 -6.69 -8.85 -4.35
CA MET A 240 -6.17 -8.01 -5.42
C MET A 240 -4.68 -8.20 -5.66
N VAL A 241 -3.86 -8.25 -4.60
CA VAL A 241 -2.41 -8.46 -4.71
C VAL A 241 -2.09 -9.86 -5.25
N LEU A 242 -2.85 -10.87 -4.82
CA LEU A 242 -2.74 -12.22 -5.38
C LEU A 242 -3.05 -12.22 -6.88
N ALA A 243 -4.12 -11.55 -7.30
CA ALA A 243 -4.50 -11.44 -8.71
C ALA A 243 -3.45 -10.68 -9.56
N TRP A 244 -2.61 -9.83 -8.97
CA TRP A 244 -1.46 -9.22 -9.66
C TRP A 244 -0.36 -10.22 -9.97
N SER A 245 -0.17 -11.24 -9.12
CA SER A 245 0.93 -12.19 -9.24
C SER A 245 0.58 -13.43 -10.09
N LEU A 246 -0.70 -13.82 -10.13
CA LEU A 246 -1.17 -14.98 -10.91
C LEU A 246 -0.84 -14.94 -12.42
N PRO A 247 -0.85 -13.76 -13.11
CA PRO A 247 -0.43 -13.69 -14.50
C PRO A 247 0.99 -14.20 -14.76
N CYS A 248 1.87 -14.19 -13.76
CA CYS A 248 3.26 -14.65 -13.88
C CYS A 248 3.42 -16.18 -13.79
N GLY A 249 2.32 -16.94 -13.60
CA GLY A 249 2.38 -18.40 -13.40
C GLY A 249 2.98 -18.79 -12.05
N PHE A 250 3.39 -20.05 -11.89
CA PHE A 250 3.85 -20.62 -10.61
C PHE A 250 5.31 -21.07 -10.62
N ASN A 251 6.05 -20.76 -11.68
CA ASN A 251 7.41 -21.26 -11.89
C ASN A 251 8.45 -20.62 -10.96
N HIS A 252 8.18 -19.43 -10.44
CA HIS A 252 9.12 -18.70 -9.61
C HIS A 252 8.42 -17.97 -8.46
N LEU A 253 9.10 -17.85 -7.31
CA LEU A 253 8.55 -17.22 -6.10
C LEU A 253 8.56 -15.69 -6.16
N LEU A 254 9.43 -15.09 -6.98
CA LEU A 254 9.64 -13.64 -7.04
C LEU A 254 8.35 -12.82 -7.26
N PRO A 255 7.45 -13.16 -8.21
CA PRO A 255 6.18 -12.43 -8.37
C PRO A 255 5.27 -12.51 -7.14
N TYR A 256 5.41 -13.56 -6.32
CA TYR A 256 4.62 -13.78 -5.10
C TYR A 256 5.24 -13.15 -3.86
N PHE A 257 6.47 -12.63 -3.95
CA PHE A 257 7.08 -11.89 -2.84
C PHE A 257 6.19 -10.74 -2.38
N CYS A 258 5.55 -10.02 -3.32
CA CYS A 258 4.59 -8.95 -3.02
C CYS A 258 3.42 -9.46 -2.17
N VAL A 259 2.89 -10.65 -2.45
CA VAL A 259 1.78 -11.25 -1.69
C VAL A 259 2.25 -11.56 -0.27
N ILE A 260 3.42 -12.17 -0.11
CA ILE A 260 4.00 -12.55 1.18
C ILE A 260 4.27 -11.31 2.03
N TYR A 261 4.99 -10.34 1.46
CA TYR A 261 5.30 -9.07 2.11
C TYR A 261 4.03 -8.32 2.52
N PHE A 262 3.07 -8.17 1.61
CA PHE A 262 1.84 -7.44 1.87
C PHE A 262 0.98 -8.14 2.93
N THR A 263 0.97 -9.48 2.95
CA THR A 263 0.31 -10.25 4.03
C THR A 263 0.95 -9.98 5.38
N ALA A 264 2.28 -10.03 5.46
CA ALA A 264 3.01 -9.73 6.71
C ALA A 264 2.74 -8.30 7.19
N LEU A 265 2.77 -7.33 6.27
CA LEU A 265 2.45 -5.92 6.54
C LEU A 265 1.03 -5.77 7.09
N LEU A 266 0.03 -6.38 6.43
CA LEU A 266 -1.36 -6.32 6.88
C LEU A 266 -1.56 -6.98 8.25
N VAL A 267 -0.91 -8.11 8.52
CA VAL A 267 -0.97 -8.76 9.84
C VAL A 267 -0.40 -7.84 10.93
N HIS A 268 0.71 -7.15 10.64
CA HIS A 268 1.31 -6.19 11.56
C HIS A 268 0.41 -4.96 11.78
N CYS A 269 -0.06 -4.32 10.71
CA CYS A 269 -0.98 -3.18 10.77
C CYS A 269 -2.25 -3.53 11.56
N LYS A 270 -2.80 -4.71 11.28
CA LYS A 270 -3.97 -5.24 11.97
C LYS A 270 -3.72 -5.42 13.46
N ALA A 271 -2.59 -6.00 13.88
CA ALA A 271 -2.27 -6.16 15.30
C ALA A 271 -2.18 -4.80 16.02
N ARG A 272 -1.59 -3.80 15.37
CA ARG A 272 -1.53 -2.42 15.87
C ARG A 272 -2.93 -1.81 16.03
N ASP A 273 -3.76 -1.93 15.01
CA ASP A 273 -5.13 -1.41 15.01
C ASP A 273 -5.99 -2.07 16.11
N GLU A 274 -5.90 -3.39 16.27
CA GLU A 274 -6.64 -4.09 17.33
C GLU A 274 -6.19 -3.67 18.72
N HIS A 275 -4.89 -3.44 18.92
CA HIS A 275 -4.38 -2.95 20.21
C HIS A 275 -4.90 -1.55 20.54
N GLN A 276 -4.95 -0.67 19.54
CA GLN A 276 -5.55 0.66 19.70
C GLN A 276 -7.05 0.59 19.96
N CYS A 277 -7.78 -0.25 19.23
CA CYS A 277 -9.21 -0.48 19.45
C CYS A 277 -9.49 -1.06 20.84
N LYS A 278 -8.68 -2.01 21.30
CA LYS A 278 -8.82 -2.59 22.64
C LYS A 278 -8.57 -1.55 23.73
N ARG A 279 -7.53 -0.73 23.60
CA ARG A 279 -7.25 0.38 24.54
C ARG A 279 -8.39 1.39 24.59
N LYS A 280 -9.01 1.66 23.44
CA LYS A 280 -10.05 2.69 23.30
C LYS A 280 -11.45 2.23 23.73
N TYR A 281 -11.83 0.99 23.38
CA TYR A 281 -13.20 0.49 23.54
C TYR A 281 -13.32 -0.58 24.64
N GLY A 282 -12.21 -1.07 25.20
CA GLY A 282 -12.18 -1.99 26.33
C GLY A 282 -13.08 -3.21 26.14
N LEU A 283 -13.95 -3.48 27.11
CA LEU A 283 -14.86 -4.63 27.11
C LEU A 283 -15.81 -4.66 25.91
N VAL A 284 -16.14 -3.51 25.31
CA VAL A 284 -16.98 -3.47 24.11
C VAL A 284 -16.24 -4.05 22.91
N TRP A 285 -14.92 -3.84 22.84
CA TRP A 285 -14.06 -4.48 21.84
C TRP A 285 -13.99 -5.99 22.03
N ASP A 286 -13.89 -6.46 23.28
CA ASP A 286 -13.83 -7.90 23.54
C ASP A 286 -15.13 -8.59 23.10
N LYS A 287 -16.31 -7.98 23.37
CA LYS A 287 -17.60 -8.45 22.84
C LYS A 287 -17.65 -8.44 21.30
N TYR A 288 -17.08 -7.40 20.68
CA TYR A 288 -16.96 -7.32 19.23
C TYR A 288 -16.11 -8.48 18.66
N CYS A 289 -14.96 -8.76 19.28
CA CYS A 289 -14.08 -9.86 18.89
C CYS A 289 -14.70 -11.24 19.11
N GLN A 290 -15.51 -11.44 20.15
CA GLN A 290 -16.25 -12.69 20.38
C GLN A 290 -17.29 -12.94 19.28
N ARG A 291 -17.98 -11.88 18.84
CA ARG A 291 -18.97 -11.98 17.76
C ARG A 291 -18.31 -12.24 16.41
N MET A 292 -17.18 -11.57 16.15
CA MET A 292 -16.45 -11.67 14.89
C MET A 292 -15.06 -12.25 15.14
N PRO A 293 -14.90 -13.58 15.25
CA PRO A 293 -13.62 -14.18 15.63
C PRO A 293 -12.55 -14.04 14.55
N TYR A 294 -12.95 -14.00 13.27
CA TYR A 294 -12.05 -13.93 12.13
C TYR A 294 -11.53 -12.52 11.86
N ARG A 295 -10.23 -12.41 11.63
CA ARG A 295 -9.46 -11.17 11.50
C ARG A 295 -9.47 -10.68 10.07
N ILE A 296 -9.03 -11.51 9.15
CA ILE A 296 -8.80 -11.15 7.74
C ILE A 296 -9.37 -12.22 6.82
N VAL A 297 -9.14 -13.50 7.08
CA VAL A 297 -9.59 -14.61 6.22
C VAL A 297 -10.69 -15.37 6.96
N PRO A 298 -11.92 -15.39 6.43
CA PRO A 298 -13.02 -16.07 7.11
C PRO A 298 -12.70 -17.55 7.28
N TYR A 299 -13.04 -18.12 8.43
CA TYR A 299 -12.80 -19.54 8.78
C TYR A 299 -11.33 -19.98 8.89
N VAL A 300 -10.36 -19.06 8.74
CA VAL A 300 -8.93 -19.37 8.84
C VAL A 300 -8.23 -18.50 9.88
N TYR A 301 -8.34 -17.18 9.76
CA TYR A 301 -7.61 -16.22 10.59
C TYR A 301 -8.41 -14.94 10.80
#